data_AF-A0A949EJF1-F1
#
_entry.id   AF-A0A949EJF1-F1
#
_cell.length_a   1.000
_cell.length_b   1.000
_cell.length_c   1.000
_cell.angle_alpha   90.00
_cell.angle_beta   90.00
_cell.angle_gamma   90.00
#
_symmetry.space_group_name_H-M   'P 1'
#
loop_
_entity.id
_entity.type
_entity.pdbx_description
1 polymer ?
#
loop_
_entity_poly.entity_id
_entity_poly.type
_entity_poly.pdbx_seq_one_letter_code
_entity_poly.pdbx_strand_id
1 'polypeptide(L)'
;MSIAYNWTNRILKELEKDKIRDVQSSRPHQQNLEHEIGDIDDKINKLIDVYLEGNITLDEYKLKKEDFINKKKDLQEKLRDFADGDNNWFEPAKEFVKLLNRACYEAREGNLESQKEFLEKIGSNFILKER
;
A
#
# COMPACT_ATOMS: atom_id res chain seq x y z
N MET A 1 -30.57 19.11 2.18
CA MET A 1 -29.18 18.62 2.20
C MET A 1 -28.72 18.43 0.75
N SER A 2 -27.65 19.11 0.33
CA SER A 2 -27.25 19.21 -1.10
C SER A 2 -26.84 17.86 -1.71
N ILE A 3 -27.14 17.66 -3.00
CA ILE A 3 -26.74 16.48 -3.80
C ILE A 3 -25.22 16.21 -3.68
N ALA A 4 -24.40 17.27 -3.61
CA ALA A 4 -22.96 17.17 -3.47
C ALA A 4 -22.54 16.50 -2.14
N TYR A 5 -23.23 16.81 -1.04
CA TYR A 5 -22.94 16.24 0.28
C TYR A 5 -23.30 14.74 0.35
N ASN A 6 -24.45 14.35 -0.20
CA ASN A 6 -24.87 12.96 -0.25
C ASN A 6 -23.93 12.12 -1.14
N TRP A 7 -23.55 12.67 -2.31
CA TRP A 7 -22.60 12.03 -3.20
C TRP A 7 -21.21 11.85 -2.57
N THR A 8 -20.66 12.88 -1.93
CA THR A 8 -19.35 12.81 -1.26
C THR A 8 -19.33 11.76 -0.16
N ASN A 9 -20.36 11.71 0.70
CA ASN A 9 -20.46 10.68 1.73
C ASN A 9 -20.55 9.27 1.15
N ARG A 10 -21.26 9.10 0.03
CA ARG A 10 -21.34 7.81 -0.66
C ARG A 10 -19.97 7.37 -1.19
N ILE A 11 -19.24 8.26 -1.86
CA ILE A 11 -17.91 7.94 -2.40
C ILE A 11 -16.92 7.62 -1.28
N LEU A 12 -16.91 8.41 -0.19
CA LEU A 12 -16.07 8.12 0.97
C LEU A 12 -16.36 6.75 1.59
N LYS A 13 -17.64 6.36 1.63
CA LYS A 13 -18.05 5.04 2.13
C LYS A 13 -17.60 3.90 1.20
N GLU A 14 -17.63 4.10 -0.11
CA GLU A 14 -17.09 3.10 -1.06
C GLU A 14 -15.57 3.01 -0.96
N LEU A 15 -14.84 4.13 -0.85
CA LEU A 15 -13.38 4.14 -0.64
C LEU A 15 -12.98 3.36 0.63
N GLU A 16 -13.75 3.47 1.72
CA GLU A 16 -13.50 2.70 2.94
C GLU A 16 -13.68 1.19 2.71
N LYS A 17 -14.69 0.79 1.94
CA LYS A 17 -14.90 -0.63 1.59
C LYS A 17 -13.78 -1.15 0.70
N ASP A 18 -13.30 -0.35 -0.24
CA ASP A 18 -12.22 -0.75 -1.14
C ASP A 18 -10.91 -0.90 -0.36
N LYS A 19 -10.60 0.02 0.55
CA LYS A 19 -9.49 -0.13 1.50
C LYS A 19 -9.56 -1.44 2.29
N ILE A 20 -10.73 -1.76 2.84
CA ILE A 20 -10.93 -3.01 3.59
C ILE A 20 -10.72 -4.22 2.67
N ARG A 21 -11.22 -4.17 1.44
CA ARG A 21 -11.08 -5.26 0.46
C ARG A 21 -9.62 -5.48 0.06
N ASP A 22 -8.88 -4.41 -0.19
CA ASP A 22 -7.45 -4.47 -0.51
C ASP A 22 -6.68 -5.16 0.61
N VAL A 23 -6.85 -4.70 1.85
CA VAL A 23 -6.26 -5.33 3.04
C VAL A 23 -6.66 -6.80 3.17
N GLN A 24 -7.93 -7.14 2.94
CA GLN A 24 -8.41 -8.52 3.01
C GLN A 24 -7.83 -9.41 1.91
N SER A 25 -7.62 -8.88 0.70
CA SER A 25 -7.04 -9.61 -0.43
C SER A 25 -5.53 -9.83 -0.28
N SER A 26 -4.85 -8.91 0.40
CA SER A 26 -3.42 -8.93 0.72
C SER A 26 -3.08 -9.90 1.87
N ARG A 27 -3.97 -10.04 2.86
CA ARG A 27 -3.78 -10.90 4.05
C ARG A 27 -3.38 -12.36 3.77
N PRO A 28 -4.05 -13.13 2.89
CA PRO A 28 -3.66 -14.51 2.60
C PRO A 28 -2.25 -14.60 2.04
N HIS A 29 -1.85 -13.62 1.23
CA HIS A 29 -0.50 -13.58 0.66
C HIS A 29 0.55 -13.30 1.75
N GLN A 30 0.27 -12.37 2.67
CA GLN A 30 1.12 -12.11 3.83
C GLN A 30 1.27 -13.36 4.73
N GLN A 31 0.17 -14.05 5.02
CA GLN A 31 0.19 -15.29 5.82
C GLN A 31 1.02 -16.39 5.15
N ASN A 32 0.93 -16.53 3.83
CA ASN A 32 1.74 -17.49 3.09
C ASN A 32 3.25 -17.15 3.19
N LEU A 33 3.62 -15.87 3.05
CA LEU A 33 5.01 -15.44 3.20
C LEU A 33 5.53 -15.69 4.63
N GLU A 34 4.72 -15.42 5.66
CA GLU A 34 5.05 -15.72 7.05
C GLU A 34 5.25 -17.23 7.28
N HIS A 35 4.40 -18.07 6.68
CA HIS A 35 4.55 -19.53 6.73
C HIS A 35 5.85 -19.99 6.04
N GLU A 36 6.15 -19.47 4.86
CA GLU A 36 7.40 -19.80 4.14
C GLU A 36 8.65 -19.40 4.94
N ILE A 37 8.61 -18.26 5.65
CA ILE A 37 9.69 -17.85 6.55
C ILE A 37 9.85 -18.87 7.69
N GLY A 38 8.75 -19.32 8.29
CA GLY A 38 8.75 -20.37 9.32
C GLY A 38 9.33 -21.69 8.80
N ASP A 39 8.94 -22.11 7.59
CA ASP A 39 9.47 -23.31 6.95
C ASP A 39 10.99 -23.24 6.71
N ILE A 40 11.52 -22.04 6.43
CA ILE A 40 12.97 -21.83 6.30
C ILE A 40 13.65 -21.95 7.67
N ASP A 41 13.07 -21.39 8.72
CA ASP A 41 13.61 -21.52 10.08
C ASP A 41 13.66 -22.99 10.51
N ASP A 42 12.63 -23.77 10.22
CA ASP A 42 12.61 -25.22 10.46
C ASP A 42 13.68 -25.97 9.66
N LYS A 43 13.92 -25.56 8.41
CA LYS A 43 15.00 -26.14 7.58
C LYS A 43 16.38 -25.80 8.13
N ILE A 44 16.58 -24.59 8.65
CA ILE A 44 17.84 -24.18 9.29
C ILE A 44 18.07 -25.01 10.56
N ASN A 45 17.04 -25.22 11.39
CA ASN A 45 17.14 -26.05 12.59
C ASN A 45 17.53 -27.50 12.23
N LYS A 46 16.83 -28.11 11.26
CA LYS A 46 17.18 -29.45 10.76
C LYS A 46 18.60 -29.52 10.18
N LEU A 47 19.06 -28.46 9.51
CA LEU A 47 20.42 -28.39 8.98
C LEU A 47 21.46 -28.39 10.11
N ILE A 48 21.16 -27.77 11.25
CA ILE A 48 22.01 -27.81 12.44
C ILE A 48 22.08 -29.25 12.98
N ASP A 49 20.94 -29.93 13.11
CA ASP A 49 20.91 -31.32 13.60
C ASP A 49 21.74 -32.25 12.70
N VAL A 50 21.57 -32.16 11.38
CA VAL A 50 22.33 -32.96 10.39
C VAL A 50 23.84 -32.67 10.48
N TYR A 51 24.23 -31.43 10.75
CA TYR A 51 25.63 -31.08 10.97
C TYR A 51 26.19 -31.65 12.28
N LEU A 52 25.40 -31.62 13.36
CA LEU A 52 25.79 -32.17 14.67
C LEU A 52 25.92 -33.70 14.63
N GLU A 53 25.13 -34.38 13.81
CA GLU A 53 25.25 -35.82 13.54
C GLU A 53 26.51 -36.18 12.72
N GLY A 54 27.23 -35.18 12.20
CA GLY A 54 28.44 -35.37 11.40
C GLY A 54 28.18 -35.83 9.97
N ASN A 55 26.93 -35.70 9.49
CA ASN A 55 26.54 -36.14 8.15
C ASN A 55 27.02 -35.20 7.03
N ILE A 56 27.41 -33.96 7.37
CA ILE A 56 27.91 -32.95 6.42
C ILE A 56 29.13 -32.23 6.99
N THR A 57 29.96 -31.69 6.09
CA THR A 57 31.12 -30.87 6.46
C THR A 57 30.72 -29.45 6.84
N LEU A 58 31.63 -28.73 7.51
CA LEU A 58 31.41 -27.34 7.92
C LEU A 58 31.19 -26.40 6.71
N ASP A 59 31.88 -26.64 5.60
CA ASP A 59 31.73 -25.83 4.39
C ASP A 59 30.38 -26.06 3.71
N GLU A 60 29.91 -27.32 3.64
CA GLU A 60 28.56 -27.64 3.14
C GLU A 60 27.46 -27.02 4.01
N TYR A 61 27.62 -27.07 5.34
CA TYR A 61 26.72 -26.41 6.27
C TYR A 61 26.67 -24.89 6.02
N LYS A 62 27.82 -24.23 5.90
CA LYS A 62 27.89 -22.78 5.66
C LYS A 62 27.21 -22.38 4.36
N LEU A 63 27.50 -23.08 3.25
CA LEU A 63 26.89 -22.83 1.95
C LEU A 63 25.36 -22.96 1.98
N LYS A 64 24.84 -24.05 2.56
CA LYS A 64 23.40 -24.25 2.71
C LYS A 64 22.75 -23.22 3.62
N LYS A 65 23.40 -22.86 4.72
CA LYS A 65 22.90 -21.85 5.65
C LYS A 65 22.82 -20.48 4.99
N GLU A 66 23.81 -20.10 4.20
CA GLU A 66 23.81 -18.84 3.47
C GLU A 66 22.64 -18.76 2.47
N ASP A 67 22.40 -19.84 1.70
CA ASP A 67 21.25 -19.92 0.79
C ASP A 67 19.91 -19.74 1.52
N PHE A 68 19.73 -20.38 2.68
CA PHE A 68 18.51 -20.21 3.48
C PHE A 68 18.38 -18.80 4.06
N ILE A 69 19.46 -18.20 4.55
CA ILE A 69 19.44 -16.83 5.09
C ILE A 69 19.08 -15.83 3.99
N ASN A 70 19.66 -15.97 2.79
CA ASN A 70 19.35 -15.10 1.66
C ASN A 70 17.88 -15.23 1.25
N LYS A 71 17.36 -16.45 1.12
CA LYS A 71 15.93 -16.68 0.84
C LYS A 71 15.02 -16.08 1.91
N LYS A 72 15.37 -16.24 3.19
CA LYS A 72 14.61 -15.64 4.29
C LYS A 72 14.59 -14.12 4.17
N LYS A 73 15.74 -13.51 3.88
CA LYS A 73 15.86 -12.06 3.71
C LYS A 73 15.00 -11.56 2.54
N ASP A 74 15.02 -12.25 1.41
CA ASP A 74 14.20 -11.89 0.25
C ASP A 74 12.69 -11.95 0.57
N LEU A 75 12.25 -12.96 1.33
CA LEU A 75 10.85 -13.07 1.77
C LEU A 75 10.48 -11.97 2.79
N GLN A 76 11.38 -11.63 3.71
CA GLN A 76 11.18 -10.53 4.66
C GLN A 76 11.10 -9.17 3.97
N GLU A 77 11.89 -8.95 2.91
CA GLU A 77 11.82 -7.73 2.11
C GLU A 77 10.48 -7.62 1.38
N LYS A 78 10.01 -8.72 0.74
CA LYS A 78 8.66 -8.76 0.14
C LYS A 78 7.58 -8.43 1.15
N LEU A 79 7.67 -8.97 2.38
CA LEU A 79 6.70 -8.68 3.44
C LEU A 79 6.72 -7.20 3.85
N ARG A 80 7.90 -6.57 3.89
CA ARG A 80 8.05 -5.13 4.14
C ARG A 80 7.42 -4.30 3.03
N ASP A 81 7.64 -4.67 1.77
CA ASP A 81 7.08 -3.96 0.62
C ASP A 81 5.55 -3.97 0.63
N PHE A 82 4.92 -5.04 1.11
CA PHE A 82 3.47 -5.06 1.35
C PHE A 82 3.03 -4.07 2.43
N ALA A 83 3.77 -3.96 3.53
CA ALA A 83 3.45 -3.03 4.62
C ALA A 83 3.55 -1.56 4.18
N ASP A 84 4.53 -1.25 3.32
CA ASP A 84 4.78 0.10 2.81
C ASP A 84 3.87 0.46 1.63
N GLY A 85 3.46 -0.51 0.80
CA GLY A 85 2.63 -0.30 -0.40
C GLY A 85 1.12 -0.15 -0.14
N ASP A 86 0.56 -0.86 0.83
CA ASP A 86 -0.91 -0.93 1.02
C ASP A 86 -1.54 0.31 1.71
N ASN A 87 -0.75 1.14 2.41
CA ASN A 87 -1.32 2.12 3.33
C ASN A 87 -1.41 3.56 2.82
N ASN A 88 -0.88 3.90 1.64
CA ASN A 88 -0.66 5.31 1.29
C ASN A 88 -1.59 5.88 0.21
N TRP A 89 -2.44 5.09 -0.45
CA TRP A 89 -3.33 5.60 -1.50
C TRP A 89 -4.64 6.17 -0.97
N PHE A 90 -5.11 5.68 0.18
CA PHE A 90 -6.42 6.00 0.73
C PHE A 90 -6.55 7.46 1.18
N GLU A 91 -5.57 8.00 1.90
CA GLU A 91 -5.61 9.40 2.35
C GLU A 91 -5.56 10.39 1.17
N PRO A 92 -4.70 10.23 0.15
CA PRO A 92 -4.78 11.03 -1.08
C PRO A 92 -6.14 10.96 -1.77
N ALA A 93 -6.73 9.77 -1.91
CA ALA A 93 -8.04 9.60 -2.55
C ALA A 93 -9.16 10.31 -1.77
N LYS A 94 -9.13 10.21 -0.44
CA LYS A 94 -10.07 10.87 0.46
C LYS A 94 -9.95 12.40 0.41
N GLU A 95 -8.73 12.93 0.43
CA GLU A 95 -8.49 14.37 0.31
C GLU A 95 -8.92 14.90 -1.06
N PHE A 96 -8.70 14.13 -2.13
CA PHE A 96 -9.17 14.49 -3.47
C PHE A 96 -10.71 14.59 -3.54
N VAL A 97 -11.43 13.65 -2.95
CA VAL A 97 -12.90 13.68 -2.91
C VAL A 97 -13.44 14.87 -2.10
N LYS A 98 -12.78 15.22 -0.99
CA LYS A 98 -13.12 16.43 -0.22
C LYS A 98 -12.85 17.72 -1.00
N LEU A 99 -11.73 17.76 -1.72
CA LEU A 99 -11.37 18.88 -2.59
C LEU A 99 -12.42 19.09 -3.68
N LEU A 100 -12.90 18.03 -4.31
CA LEU A 100 -13.99 18.09 -5.31
C LEU A 100 -15.34 18.53 -4.70
N ASN A 101 -15.64 18.14 -3.46
CA ASN A 101 -16.84 18.62 -2.77
C ASN A 101 -16.78 20.15 -2.56
N ARG A 102 -15.63 20.64 -2.10
CA ARG A 102 -15.37 22.08 -1.94
C ARG A 102 -15.45 22.82 -3.28
N ALA A 103 -14.88 22.24 -4.34
CA ALA A 103 -14.99 22.74 -5.72
C ALA A 103 -16.44 22.98 -6.13
N CYS A 104 -17.29 21.97 -5.91
CA CYS A 104 -18.71 22.04 -6.28
C CYS A 104 -19.47 23.10 -5.48
N TYR A 105 -19.05 23.36 -4.24
CA TYR A 105 -19.63 24.42 -3.41
C TYR A 105 -19.18 25.80 -3.91
N GLU A 106 -17.88 26.02 -4.10
CA GLU A 106 -17.33 27.30 -4.58
C GLU A 106 -17.78 27.63 -6.01
N ALA A 107 -17.96 26.64 -6.89
CA ALA A 107 -18.51 26.85 -8.23
C ALA A 107 -20.01 27.22 -8.23
N ARG A 108 -20.77 26.83 -7.19
CA ARG A 108 -22.21 27.12 -7.09
C ARG A 108 -22.52 28.41 -6.33
N GLU A 109 -21.77 28.68 -5.26
CA GLU A 109 -22.04 29.74 -4.29
C GLU A 109 -20.90 30.78 -4.17
N GLY A 110 -19.74 30.52 -4.79
CA GLY A 110 -18.58 31.40 -4.73
C GLY A 110 -18.63 32.57 -5.71
N ASN A 111 -17.90 33.64 -5.40
CA ASN A 111 -17.69 34.76 -6.32
C ASN A 111 -16.61 34.41 -7.37
N LEU A 112 -16.51 35.24 -8.42
CA LEU A 112 -15.57 35.02 -9.54
C LEU A 112 -14.09 34.92 -9.07
N GLU A 113 -13.72 35.64 -8.02
CA GLU A 113 -12.37 35.61 -7.43
C GLU A 113 -12.07 34.22 -6.82
N SER A 114 -12.98 33.70 -5.99
CA SER A 114 -12.84 32.38 -5.36
C SER A 114 -12.83 31.25 -6.39
N GLN A 115 -13.60 31.37 -7.47
CA GLN A 115 -13.60 30.40 -8.56
C GLN A 115 -12.29 30.41 -9.34
N LYS A 116 -11.70 31.59 -9.56
CA LYS A 116 -10.39 31.75 -10.21
C LYS A 116 -9.26 31.18 -9.35
N GLU A 117 -9.17 31.56 -8.08
CA GLU A 117 -8.17 31.03 -7.13
C GLU A 117 -8.26 29.50 -7.00
N PHE A 118 -9.48 28.97 -6.98
CA PHE A 118 -9.70 27.53 -6.93
C PHE A 118 -9.17 26.85 -8.20
N LEU A 119 -9.56 27.34 -9.39
CA LEU A 119 -9.09 26.81 -10.67
C LEU A 119 -7.57 26.81 -10.76
N GLU A 120 -6.90 27.93 -10.43
CA GLU A 120 -5.43 28.03 -10.41
C GLU A 120 -4.77 26.96 -9.52
N LYS A 121 -5.42 26.57 -8.43
CA LYS A 121 -4.90 25.57 -7.48
C LYS A 121 -5.08 24.11 -7.94
N ILE A 122 -6.10 23.82 -8.76
CA ILE A 122 -6.44 22.44 -9.16
C ILE A 122 -6.14 22.10 -10.62
N GLY A 123 -6.05 23.09 -11.51
CA GLY A 123 -5.76 22.82 -12.92
C GLY A 123 -4.27 22.67 -13.17
N SER A 124 -3.91 21.63 -13.92
CA SER A 124 -2.57 21.53 -14.52
C SER A 124 -2.60 22.18 -15.91
N ASN A 125 -1.68 23.11 -16.16
CA ASN A 125 -1.48 23.83 -17.43
C ASN A 125 -2.62 24.80 -17.84
N PHE A 126 -2.81 25.89 -17.11
CA PHE A 126 -3.62 27.01 -17.61
C PHE A 126 -2.86 27.80 -18.68
N ILE A 127 -3.18 27.55 -19.96
CA ILE A 127 -2.95 28.54 -21.01
C ILE A 127 -4.27 29.24 -21.26
N LEU A 128 -4.49 30.35 -20.56
CA LEU A 128 -5.56 31.28 -20.91
C LEU A 128 -5.10 32.05 -22.15
N LYS A 129 -5.62 31.68 -23.33
CA LYS A 129 -5.48 32.52 -24.51
C LYS A 129 -6.45 33.69 -24.39
N GLU A 130 -5.92 34.90 -24.27
CA GLU A 130 -6.67 36.13 -24.46
C GLU A 130 -7.35 36.12 -25.84
N ARG A 131 -8.55 36.68 -25.90
CA ARG A 131 -9.37 36.78 -27.10
C ARG A 131 -9.31 38.19 -27.66
#